data_AF-A0A1F7WRE2-F1
#
_entry.id   AF-A0A1F7WRE2-F1
#
_cell.length_a   1.000
_cell.length_b   1.000
_cell.length_c   1.000
_cell.angle_alpha   90.00
_cell.angle_beta   90.00
_cell.angle_gamma   90.00
#
_symmetry.space_group_name_H-M   'P 1'
#
loop_
_entity.id
_entity.type
_entity.pdbx_description
1 polymer ?
#
loop_
_entity_poly.entity_id
_entity_poly.type
_entity_poly.pdbx_seq_one_letter_code
_entity_poly.pdbx_strand_id
1 'polypeptide(L)'
;MKGQILPAQITIYEDRTFDFVIKKPPVAEMIKKTLGLEKGSGEAPRKVAGTLTREQVKKIAEEKIGDLNTDDPAAAMKIVEGTARSMGVKIE
;
A
#
# COMPACT_ATOMS: atom_id res chain seq x y z
N MET A 1 -15.30 3.90 4.63
CA MET A 1 -14.10 4.77 4.85
C MET A 1 -13.86 5.14 6.32
N LYS A 2 -14.54 4.56 7.33
CA LYS A 2 -14.19 4.79 8.75
C LYS A 2 -13.12 3.77 9.18
N GLY A 3 -11.99 4.25 9.71
CA GLY A 3 -10.93 3.40 10.30
C GLY A 3 -9.64 3.21 9.48
N GLN A 4 -9.49 3.84 8.30
CA GLN A 4 -8.23 3.80 7.56
C GLN A 4 -7.33 4.99 7.94
N ILE A 5 -6.10 4.71 8.32
CA ILE A 5 -5.07 5.73 8.56
C ILE A 5 -4.57 6.20 7.19
N LEU A 6 -4.78 7.48 6.89
CA LEU A 6 -4.34 8.11 5.65
C LEU A 6 -3.12 9.00 5.92
N PRO A 7 -2.04 8.84 5.12
CA PRO A 7 -0.92 9.76 5.21
C PRO A 7 -1.30 11.12 4.65
N ALA A 8 -0.99 12.17 5.42
CA ALA A 8 -1.14 13.56 5.01
C ALA A 8 0.24 14.20 4.85
N GLN A 9 0.44 14.89 3.73
CA GLN A 9 1.62 15.73 3.51
C GLN A 9 1.20 17.18 3.79
N ILE A 10 1.88 17.84 4.73
CA ILE A 10 1.64 19.24 5.08
C ILE A 10 2.83 20.05 4.62
N THR A 11 2.57 21.07 3.81
CA THR A 11 3.54 22.07 3.38
C THR A 11 3.22 23.37 4.11
N ILE A 12 4.19 23.92 4.86
CA ILE A 12 4.04 25.18 5.60
C ILE A 12 4.88 26.24 4.90
N TYR A 13 4.28 27.39 4.57
CA TYR A 13 4.92 28.53 3.93
C TYR A 13 5.40 29.57 4.96
N GLU A 14 6.26 30.50 4.55
CA GLU A 14 6.84 31.52 5.43
C GLU A 14 5.80 32.48 6.04
N ASP A 15 4.73 32.74 5.31
CA ASP A 15 3.57 33.52 5.76
C ASP A 15 2.64 32.75 6.72
N ARG A 16 3.06 31.54 7.12
CA ARG A 16 2.31 30.60 7.97
C ARG A 16 1.03 30.07 7.32
N THR A 17 0.81 30.30 6.03
CA THR A 17 -0.18 29.54 5.29
C THR A 17 0.30 28.09 5.13
N PHE A 18 -0.64 27.17 4.93
CA PHE A 18 -0.31 25.77 4.75
C PHE A 18 -1.21 25.10 3.73
N ASP A 19 -0.61 24.22 2.94
CA ASP A 19 -1.32 23.28 2.08
C ASP A 19 -1.22 21.89 2.68
N PHE A 20 -2.29 21.10 2.54
CA PHE A 20 -2.28 19.70 2.91
C PHE A 20 -2.81 18.82 1.78
N VAL A 21 -2.08 17.75 1.49
CA VAL A 21 -2.44 16.74 0.50
C VAL A 21 -2.65 15.41 1.20
N ILE A 22 -3.87 14.87 1.12
CA ILE A 22 -4.20 13.55 1.64
C ILE A 22 -3.88 12.53 0.56
N LYS A 23 -2.95 11.62 0.86
CA LYS A 23 -2.62 10.49 -0.01
C LYS A 23 -3.45 9.27 0.38
N LYS A 24 -3.61 8.33 -0.55
CA LYS A 24 -4.25 7.03 -0.28
C LYS A 24 -3.43 6.23 0.74
N PRO A 25 -4.04 5.23 1.40
CA PRO A 25 -3.33 4.41 2.38
C PRO A 25 -2.03 3.80 1.83
N PRO A 26 -1.06 3.47 2.71
CA PRO A 26 0.11 2.71 2.31
C PRO A 26 -0.29 1.35 1.74
N VAL A 27 0.47 0.85 0.77
CA VAL A 27 0.23 -0.46 0.15
C VAL A 27 0.21 -1.58 1.20
N ALA A 28 1.08 -1.50 2.21
CA ALA A 28 1.10 -2.48 3.31
C ALA A 28 -0.23 -2.55 4.08
N GLU A 29 -0.88 -1.42 4.33
CA GLU A 29 -2.18 -1.37 5.00
C GLU A 29 -3.31 -1.85 4.08
N MET A 30 -3.23 -1.57 2.78
CA MET A 30 -4.16 -2.11 1.78
C MET A 30 -4.07 -3.64 1.71
N ILE A 31 -2.86 -4.20 1.73
CA ILE A 31 -2.62 -5.65 1.76
C ILE A 31 -3.18 -6.27 3.05
N LYS A 32 -2.84 -5.70 4.21
CA LYS A 32 -3.38 -6.13 5.51
C LYS A 32 -4.89 -6.16 5.52
N LYS A 33 -5.53 -5.09 5.04
CA LYS A 33 -7.00 -5.00 4.95
C LYS A 33 -7.59 -6.06 4.03
N THR A 34 -6.95 -6.32 2.89
CA THR A 34 -7.41 -7.33 1.92
C THR A 34 -7.32 -8.74 2.50
N LEU A 35 -6.32 -9.01 3.33
CA LEU A 35 -6.10 -10.31 3.97
C LEU A 35 -6.67 -10.43 5.39
N GLY A 36 -7.22 -9.36 5.95
CA GLY A 36 -7.68 -9.32 7.36
C GLY A 36 -6.55 -9.48 8.38
N LEU A 37 -5.31 -9.12 8.05
CA LEU A 37 -4.14 -9.27 8.92
C LEU A 37 -3.91 -8.02 9.78
N GLU A 38 -3.63 -8.20 11.06
CA GLU A 38 -3.23 -7.10 11.95
C GLU A 38 -1.73 -6.76 11.83
N LYS A 39 -0.89 -7.78 11.58
CA LYS A 39 0.57 -7.67 11.47
C LYS A 39 1.11 -8.48 10.29
N GLY A 40 2.25 -8.04 9.76
CA GLY A 40 3.02 -8.83 8.80
C GLY A 40 3.76 -10.00 9.47
N SER A 41 4.56 -10.72 8.69
CA SER A 41 5.22 -11.96 9.13
C SER A 41 6.17 -11.79 10.33
N GLY A 42 6.79 -10.62 10.48
CA GLY A 42 7.84 -10.37 11.49
C GLY A 42 9.17 -11.12 11.21
N GLU A 43 9.11 -12.26 10.52
CA GLU A 43 10.25 -13.10 10.12
C GLU A 43 10.16 -13.46 8.62
N ALA A 44 9.96 -12.46 7.75
CA ALA A 44 9.99 -12.67 6.31
C ALA A 44 11.43 -13.00 5.84
N PRO A 45 11.65 -13.99 4.95
CA PRO A 45 10.68 -14.83 4.23
C PRO A 45 10.42 -16.20 4.90
N ARG A 46 10.85 -16.44 6.14
CA ARG A 46 10.75 -17.75 6.83
C ARG A 46 9.30 -18.10 7.20
N LYS A 47 8.52 -17.10 7.65
CA LYS A 47 7.09 -17.25 7.93
C LYS A 47 6.27 -16.53 6.87
N VAL A 48 5.22 -17.17 6.38
CA VAL A 48 4.27 -16.55 5.46
C VAL A 48 3.11 -15.99 6.28
N ALA A 49 2.83 -14.69 6.12
CA ALA A 49 1.74 -14.01 6.82
C ALA A 49 0.38 -14.18 6.13
N GLY A 50 0.38 -14.50 4.83
CA GLY A 50 -0.82 -14.74 4.04
C GLY A 50 -0.49 -14.85 2.56
N THR A 51 -1.52 -15.06 1.73
CA THR A 51 -1.40 -15.17 0.27
C THR A 51 -2.36 -14.20 -0.40
N LEU A 52 -1.87 -13.39 -1.34
CA LEU A 52 -2.67 -12.56 -2.23
C LEU A 52 -2.86 -13.24 -3.58
N THR A 53 -4.04 -13.08 -4.17
CA THR A 53 -4.24 -13.43 -5.57
C THR A 53 -3.74 -12.33 -6.50
N ARG A 54 -3.34 -12.67 -7.72
CA ARG A 54 -3.01 -11.67 -8.77
C ARG A 54 -4.12 -10.64 -9.00
N GLU A 55 -5.38 -11.04 -8.87
CA GLU A 55 -6.52 -10.11 -8.99
C GLU A 55 -6.58 -9.10 -7.85
N GLN A 56 -6.26 -9.53 -6.62
CA GLN A 56 -6.18 -8.63 -5.47
C GLN A 56 -5.01 -7.66 -5.62
N VAL A 57 -3.85 -8.13 -6.10
CA VAL A 57 -2.70 -7.28 -6.41
C VAL A 57 -3.09 -6.20 -7.44
N LYS A 58 -3.79 -6.61 -8.52
CA LYS A 58 -4.26 -5.68 -9.54
C LYS A 58 -5.22 -4.63 -8.97
N LYS A 59 -6.20 -5.02 -8.15
CA LYS A 59 -7.13 -4.07 -7.50
C LYS A 59 -6.40 -3.06 -6.62
N ILE A 60 -5.44 -3.51 -5.82
CA ILE A 60 -4.63 -2.63 -4.97
C ILE A 60 -3.78 -1.68 -5.82
N ALA A 61 -3.21 -2.17 -6.92
CA ALA A 61 -2.43 -1.37 -7.85
C ALA A 61 -3.28 -0.29 -8.53
N GLU A 62 -4.45 -0.64 -9.06
CA GLU A 62 -5.40 0.30 -9.67
C GLU A 62 -5.91 1.35 -8.68
N GLU A 63 -6.19 0.94 -7.44
CA GLU A 63 -6.58 1.88 -6.39
C GLU A 63 -5.43 2.82 -6.05
N LYS A 64 -4.17 2.36 -6.05
CA LYS A 64 -3.02 3.18 -5.64
C LYS A 64 -2.36 3.96 -6.78
N ILE A 65 -2.61 3.64 -8.05
CA ILE A 65 -1.84 4.14 -9.20
C ILE A 65 -1.69 5.66 -9.25
N GLY A 66 -2.74 6.42 -8.90
CA GLY A 66 -2.69 7.89 -8.86
C GLY A 66 -1.75 8.49 -7.81
N ASP A 67 -1.29 7.69 -6.85
CA ASP A 67 -0.27 8.08 -5.86
C ASP A 67 1.12 7.48 -6.16
N LEU A 68 1.20 6.58 -7.15
CA LEU A 68 2.46 5.99 -7.58
C LEU A 68 3.13 6.90 -8.60
N ASN A 69 4.40 6.62 -8.86
CA ASN A 69 5.20 7.31 -9.87
C ASN A 69 5.08 6.68 -11.26
N THR A 70 4.01 5.93 -11.52
CA THR A 70 3.83 5.18 -12.76
C THR A 70 2.37 5.15 -13.19
N ASP A 71 2.15 5.24 -14.50
CA ASP A 71 0.84 5.10 -15.14
C ASP A 71 0.63 3.71 -15.75
N ASP A 72 1.66 2.84 -15.72
CA ASP A 72 1.57 1.47 -16.21
C ASP A 72 1.01 0.54 -15.13
N PRO A 73 -0.16 -0.08 -15.34
CA PRO A 73 -0.74 -1.03 -14.40
C PRO A 73 0.19 -2.19 -14.06
N ALA A 74 1.01 -2.67 -15.01
CA ALA A 74 1.93 -3.76 -14.77
C ALA A 74 3.09 -3.35 -13.84
N ALA A 75 3.62 -2.14 -14.01
CA ALA A 75 4.61 -1.57 -13.10
C ALA A 75 4.01 -1.32 -11.71
N ALA A 76 2.78 -0.80 -11.64
CA ALA A 76 2.06 -0.61 -10.38
C ALA A 76 1.87 -1.93 -9.63
N MET A 77 1.50 -3.01 -10.34
CA MET A 77 1.41 -4.35 -9.75
C MET A 77 2.75 -4.80 -9.17
N LYS A 78 3.88 -4.65 -9.89
CA LYS A 78 5.21 -5.02 -9.38
C LYS A 78 5.58 -4.28 -8.08
N ILE A 79 5.18 -3.02 -7.94
CA ILE A 79 5.39 -2.24 -6.70
C ILE A 79 4.62 -2.87 -5.53
N VAL A 80 3.37 -3.26 -5.77
CA VAL A 80 2.53 -3.95 -4.79
C VAL A 80 3.10 -5.31 -4.42
N GLU A 81 3.55 -6.08 -5.41
CA GLU A 81 4.17 -7.39 -5.20
C GLU A 81 5.46 -7.30 -4.39
N GLY A 82 6.30 -6.30 -4.65
CA GLY A 82 7.51 -6.06 -3.87
C GLY A 82 7.21 -5.78 -2.39
N THR A 83 6.15 -5.00 -2.13
CA THR A 83 5.67 -4.73 -0.78
C THR A 83 5.16 -6.00 -0.10
N ALA A 84 4.32 -6.80 -0.80
CA ALA A 84 3.82 -8.08 -0.31
C ALA A 84 4.97 -9.02 0.09
N ARG A 85 5.98 -9.14 -0.78
CA ARG A 85 7.16 -9.97 -0.52
C ARG A 85 7.93 -9.52 0.72
N SER A 86 8.14 -8.22 0.90
CA SER A 86 8.81 -7.66 2.08
C SER A 86 8.04 -7.92 3.38
N MET A 87 6.71 -7.98 3.31
CA MET A 87 5.85 -8.31 4.44
C MET A 87 5.74 -9.81 4.75
N GLY A 88 6.32 -10.66 3.90
CA GLY A 88 6.18 -12.12 3.99
C GLY A 88 4.82 -12.62 3.49
N VAL A 89 4.18 -11.89 2.57
CA VAL A 89 2.95 -12.32 1.90
C VAL A 89 3.33 -12.96 0.56
N LYS A 90 2.81 -14.15 0.29
CA LYS A 90 2.99 -14.84 -1.00
C LYS A 90 1.96 -14.35 -2.01
N ILE A 91 2.27 -14.52 -3.29
CA ILE A 91 1.36 -14.21 -4.38
C ILE A 91 1.11 -15.51 -5.15
N GLU A 92 -0.17 -15.85 -5.36
CA GLU A 92 -0.62 -16.96 -6.20
C GLU A 92 -1.57 -16.49 -7.31
#